data_AF-A0A3B0VDI9-F1
#
_entry.id   AF-A0A3B0VDI9-F1
#
_cell.length_a   1.000
_cell.length_b   1.000
_cell.length_c   1.000
_cell.angle_alpha   90.00
_cell.angle_beta   90.00
_cell.angle_gamma   90.00
#
_symmetry.space_group_name_H-M   'P 1'
#
loop_
_entity.id
_entity.type
_entity.pdbx_description
1 polymer ?
#
loop_
_entity_poly.entity_id
_entity_poly.type
_entity_poly.pdbx_seq_one_letter_code
_entity_poly.pdbx_strand_id
1 'polypeptide(L)' 'MAEPKKLTPPFTDADIEALTAGDVVLLTGVIYTARDTAHKRMMATLKEGGELPFDVAGQV' A
#
# COMPACT_ATOMS: atom_id res chain seq x y z
N MET A 1 -4.94 -8.69 25.18
CA MET A 1 -4.37 -8.14 23.93
C MET A 1 -5.49 -8.12 22.92
N ALA A 2 -5.66 -7.04 22.16
CA ALA A 2 -6.70 -6.98 21.11
C ALA A 2 -6.40 -8.01 20.02
N GLU A 3 -7.43 -8.56 19.39
CA GLU A 3 -7.27 -9.50 18.29
C GLU A 3 -6.66 -8.79 17.07
N PRO A 4 -5.67 -9.38 16.38
CA PRO A 4 -5.06 -8.77 15.19
C PRO A 4 -6.07 -8.57 14.07
N LYS A 5 -6.07 -7.38 13.44
CA LYS A 5 -6.91 -7.06 12.29
C LYS A 5 -6.34 -7.72 11.03
N LYS A 6 -7.17 -8.43 10.26
CA LYS A 6 -6.75 -9.11 9.03
C LYS A 6 -7.11 -8.25 7.83
N LEU A 7 -6.14 -7.94 6.99
CA LEU A 7 -6.35 -7.12 5.78
C LEU A 7 -5.79 -7.82 4.54
N THR A 8 -6.45 -7.62 3.41
CA THR A 8 -6.06 -8.14 2.11
C THR A 8 -6.11 -7.02 1.07
N PRO A 9 -4.99 -6.66 0.43
CA PRO A 9 -4.98 -5.63 -0.60
C PRO A 9 -5.66 -6.13 -1.88
N PRO A 10 -6.24 -5.23 -2.71
CA PRO A 10 -6.24 -3.77 -2.54
C PRO A 10 -7.21 -3.28 -1.45
N PHE A 11 -6.75 -2.37 -0.61
CA PHE A 11 -7.54 -1.80 0.49
C PHE A 11 -8.49 -0.71 0.00
N THR A 12 -9.63 -0.61 0.70
CA THR A 12 -10.56 0.52 0.60
C THR A 12 -10.25 1.57 1.68
N ASP A 13 -10.76 2.79 1.50
CA ASP A 13 -10.62 3.85 2.51
C ASP A 13 -11.23 3.41 3.87
N ALA A 14 -12.34 2.68 3.85
CA ALA A 14 -12.99 2.17 5.05
C ALA A 14 -12.10 1.17 5.83
N ASP A 15 -11.30 0.35 5.13
CA ASP A 15 -10.36 -0.58 5.76
C ASP A 15 -9.28 0.18 6.54
N ILE A 16 -8.82 1.32 6.01
CA ILE A 16 -7.77 2.15 6.59
C ILE A 16 -8.33 3.03 7.73
N GLU A 17 -9.49 3.63 7.54
CA GLU A 17 -10.16 4.47 8.55
C GLU A 17 -10.51 3.68 9.82
N ALA A 18 -10.72 2.37 9.70
CA ALA A 18 -10.94 1.50 10.84
C ALA A 18 -9.68 1.22 11.69
N LEU A 19 -8.48 1.56 11.20
CA LEU A 19 -7.21 1.34 11.90
C LEU A 19 -6.88 2.47 12.87
N THR A 20 -6.28 2.09 14.00
CA THR A 20 -5.75 3.02 14.99
C THR A 20 -4.29 2.69 15.30
N ALA A 21 -3.52 3.70 15.69
CA ALA A 21 -2.12 3.50 16.06
C ALA A 21 -2.01 2.51 17.23
N GLY A 22 -1.20 1.47 17.05
CA GLY A 22 -1.04 0.37 18.02
C GLY A 22 -1.81 -0.90 17.65
N ASP A 23 -2.66 -0.88 16.62
CA ASP A 23 -3.30 -2.08 16.09
C ASP A 23 -2.25 -3.04 15.51
N VAL A 24 -2.38 -4.33 15.83
CA VAL A 24 -1.61 -5.39 15.18
C VAL A 24 -2.38 -5.82 13.94
N VAL A 25 -1.72 -5.83 12.78
CA VAL A 25 -2.33 -6.19 11.50
C VAL A 25 -1.67 -7.45 10.94
N LEU A 26 -2.49 -8.37 10.44
CA LEU A 26 -2.07 -9.52 9.65
C LEU A 26 -2.42 -9.28 8.18
N LEU A 27 -1.40 -9.15 7.34
CA LEU A 27 -1.56 -8.94 5.91
C LEU A 27 -1.59 -10.29 5.18
N THR A 28 -2.54 -10.45 4.26
CA THR A 28 -2.62 -11.62 3.37
C THR A 28 -2.86 -11.14 1.95
N GLY A 29 -1.98 -11.46 1.01
CA GLY A 29 -2.11 -11.07 -0.39
C GLY A 29 -0.77 -10.85 -1.07
N VAL A 30 -0.81 -10.11 -2.18
CA VAL A 30 0.38 -9.65 -2.90
C VAL A 30 0.93 -8.39 -2.22
N ILE A 31 2.24 -8.34 -2.03
CA ILE A 31 2.95 -7.19 -1.47
C ILE A 31 4.03 -6.75 -2.45
N TYR A 32 4.03 -5.47 -2.80
CA TYR A 32 5.02 -4.83 -3.65
C TYR A 32 6.09 -4.17 -2.80
N THR A 33 7.35 -4.53 -3.01
CA THR A 33 8.45 -3.90 -2.28
C THR A 33 9.04 -2.75 -3.10
N ALA A 34 9.09 -1.57 -2.50
CA ALA A 34 9.68 -0.38 -3.09
C ALA A 34 10.55 0.34 -2.06
N ARG A 35 11.69 0.86 -2.52
CA ARG A 35 12.63 1.70 -1.73
C ARG A 35 13.07 2.89 -2.59
N ASP A 36 14.11 3.59 -2.17
CA ASP A 36 14.58 4.86 -2.72
C ASP A 36 14.62 4.92 -4.26
N THR A 37 15.26 3.93 -4.90
CA THR A 37 15.39 3.89 -6.36
C THR A 37 14.05 3.66 -7.06
N ALA A 38 13.19 2.83 -6.49
CA ALA A 38 11.85 2.59 -7.04
C ALA A 38 11.00 3.86 -6.96
N HIS A 39 10.97 4.53 -5.79
CA HIS A 39 10.26 5.79 -5.63
C HIS A 39 10.76 6.88 -6.58
N LYS A 40 12.08 7.02 -6.76
CA LYS A 40 12.66 7.99 -7.71
C LYS A 40 12.20 7.74 -9.15
N ARG A 41 12.20 6.48 -9.59
CA ARG A 41 11.75 6.10 -10.94
C ARG A 41 10.26 6.36 -11.13
N MET A 42 9.42 5.89 -10.20
CA MET A 42 7.96 6.10 -10.26
C MET A 42 7.62 7.59 -10.35
N MET A 43 8.27 8.44 -9.54
CA MET A 43 8.06 9.88 -9.58
C MET A 43 8.56 10.54 -10.87
N ALA A 44 9.70 10.10 -11.42
CA ALA A 44 10.20 10.61 -12.70
C ALA A 44 9.23 10.27 -13.85
N THR A 45 8.77 9.01 -13.92
CA THR A 45 7.80 8.55 -14.92
C THR A 45 6.51 9.37 -14.88
N LEU A 46 5.95 9.62 -13.70
CA LEU A 46 4.74 10.44 -13.57
C LEU A 46 4.96 11.90 -13.98
N LYS A 47 6.12 12.49 -13.67
CA LYS A 47 6.47 13.87 -14.07
C LYS A 47 6.60 14.03 -15.58
N GLU A 48 7.04 12.98 -16.26
CA GLU A 48 7.15 12.94 -17.72
C GLU A 48 5.80 12.63 -18.40
N GLY A 49 4.72 12.46 -17.62
CA GLY A 49 3.39 12.11 -18.14
C GLY A 49 3.24 10.63 -18.51
N GLY A 50 4.17 9.78 -18.08
CA GLY A 50 4.09 8.33 -18.25
C GLY A 50 3.22 7.66 -17.19
N GLU A 51 2.96 6.37 -17.39
CA GLU A 51 2.14 5.53 -16.52
C GLU A 51 3.01 4.62 -15.64
N LEU A 52 2.53 4.34 -14.43
CA LEU A 52 3.17 3.35 -13.56
C LEU A 52 2.95 1.93 -14.09
N PRO A 53 3.87 0.98 -13.79
CA PRO A 53 3.74 -0.41 -14.26
C PRO A 53 2.54 -1.16 -13.65
N PHE A 54 1.90 -0.59 -12.63
CA PHE A 54 0.67 -1.08 -11.99
C PHE A 54 0.02 0.07 -11.21
N ASP A 55 -1.26 -0.09 -10.86
CA ASP A 55 -1.95 0.85 -9.97
C ASP A 55 -1.53 0.64 -8.52
N VAL A 56 -0.98 1.68 -7.90
CA VAL A 56 -0.52 1.66 -6.51
C VAL A 56 -1.63 1.91 -5.51
N ALA A 57 -2.81 2.35 -5.95
CA ALA A 57 -3.94 2.63 -5.06
C ALA A 57 -4.39 1.37 -4.32
N GLY A 58 -4.51 1.46 -2.99
CA GLY A 58 -4.89 0.35 -2.11
C GLY A 58 -3.84 -0.77 -1.99
N GLN A 59 -2.70 -0.68 -2.67
CA GLN A 59 -1.64 -1.70 -2.58
C GLN A 59 -0.70 -1.45 -1.39
N VAL A 60 0.05 -2.49 -1.02
CA VAL A 60 1.09 -2.48 0.03
C VAL A 60 2.44 -2.80 -0.56
#